data_AF-A0A5J4SWC1-F1
#
_entry.id   AF-A0A5J4SWC1-F1
#
_cell.length_a   1.000
_cell.length_b   1.000
_cell.length_c   1.000
_cell.angle_alpha   90.00
_cell.angle_beta   90.00
_cell.angle_gamma   90.00
#
_symmetry.space_group_name_H-M   'P 1'
#
loop_
_entity.id
_entity.type
_entity.pdbx_description
1 polymer ?
#
loop_
_entity_poly.entity_id
_entity_poly.type
_entity_poly.pdbx_seq_one_letter_code
_entity_poly.pdbx_strand_id
1 'polypeptide(L)'
;HRAFDKCIRPHEALEQLIALGCDRILTSGQKPAAEAGIPLLKELVEQAGDRIIIMPGCGINEKNIARIAAETGAKEFHFSAREGKESGMTHHDFEVSMGGTVTIDEYLQPVTTARRVRDTIEALHK
;
A
#
# COMPACT_ATOMS: atom_id res chain seq x y z
N HIS A 1 11.04 2.54 -1.68
CA HIS A 1 9.98 1.81 -0.93
C HIS A 1 9.56 2.62 0.29
N ARG A 2 8.72 2.07 1.18
CA ARG A 2 8.16 2.76 2.38
C ARG A 2 9.16 3.21 3.46
N ALA A 3 10.47 3.10 3.26
CA ALA A 3 11.42 3.80 4.13
C ALA A 3 11.22 5.32 4.07
N PHE A 4 10.71 5.82 2.93
CA PHE A 4 10.28 7.21 2.78
C PHE A 4 9.27 7.66 3.85
N ASP A 5 8.41 6.75 4.33
CA ASP A 5 7.42 7.06 5.37
C ASP A 5 8.06 7.40 6.74
N LYS A 6 9.38 7.20 6.89
CA LYS A 6 10.16 7.49 8.09
C LYS A 6 11.11 8.69 7.92
N CYS A 7 11.12 9.35 6.77
CA CYS A 7 11.93 10.55 6.55
C CYS A 7 11.45 11.71 7.43
N ILE A 8 12.37 12.47 8.02
CA ILE A 8 12.02 13.65 8.84
C ILE A 8 11.47 14.79 7.95
N ARG A 9 12.06 14.95 6.75
CA ARG A 9 11.75 16.05 5.81
C ARG A 9 11.35 15.45 4.45
N PRO A 10 10.09 15.05 4.25
CA PRO A 10 9.66 14.32 3.06
C PRO A 10 9.86 15.12 1.75
N HIS A 11 9.62 16.43 1.76
CA HIS A 11 9.82 17.29 0.59
C HIS A 11 11.28 17.37 0.15
N GLU A 12 12.23 17.40 1.10
CA GLU A 12 13.66 17.37 0.78
C GLU A 12 14.12 15.99 0.31
N ALA A 13 13.62 14.93 0.97
CA ALA A 13 13.91 13.56 0.59
C ALA A 13 13.41 13.26 -0.84
N LEU A 14 12.28 13.84 -1.24
CA LEU A 14 11.79 13.76 -2.62
C LEU A 14 12.81 14.32 -3.61
N GLU A 15 13.30 15.55 -3.41
CA GLU A 15 14.30 16.16 -4.30
C GLU A 15 15.61 15.38 -4.35
N GLN A 16 16.04 14.83 -3.21
CA GLN A 16 17.21 13.96 -3.15
C GLN A 16 17.03 12.68 -3.96
N LEU A 17 15.85 12.03 -3.88
CA LEU A 17 15.56 10.82 -4.63
C LEU A 17 15.43 11.09 -6.14
N ILE A 18 14.92 12.26 -6.52
CA ILE A 18 14.93 12.73 -7.91
C ILE A 18 16.37 12.89 -8.40
N ALA A 19 17.23 13.58 -7.64
CA ALA A 19 18.63 13.79 -8.01
C ALA A 19 19.43 12.47 -8.11
N LEU A 20 19.06 11.47 -7.32
CA LEU A 20 19.62 10.12 -7.37
C LEU A 20 19.10 9.28 -8.55
N GLY A 21 18.11 9.76 -9.30
CA GLY A 21 17.56 9.06 -10.46
C GLY A 21 16.60 7.92 -10.12
N CYS A 22 15.89 7.99 -8.99
CA CYS A 22 14.84 7.01 -8.70
C CYS A 22 13.62 7.24 -9.61
N ASP A 23 13.04 6.17 -10.15
CA ASP A 23 11.84 6.29 -11.01
C ASP A 23 10.54 6.48 -10.20
N ARG A 24 10.48 5.89 -9.00
CA ARG A 24 9.25 5.87 -8.19
C ARG A 24 9.49 5.80 -6.69
N ILE A 25 8.59 6.42 -5.93
CA ILE A 25 8.53 6.38 -4.47
C ILE A 25 7.24 5.71 -4.01
N LEU A 26 7.37 4.56 -3.34
CA LEU A 26 6.27 3.94 -2.60
C LEU A 26 6.15 4.57 -1.20
N THR A 27 5.01 5.18 -0.91
CA THR A 27 4.74 5.93 0.34
C THR A 27 3.27 5.82 0.74
N SER A 28 2.97 5.90 2.03
CA SER A 28 1.60 6.04 2.56
C SER A 28 1.31 7.47 3.04
N GLY A 29 2.13 8.44 2.62
CA GLY A 29 2.05 9.83 3.11
C GLY A 29 2.45 9.94 4.58
N GLN A 30 3.41 9.12 5.04
CA GLN A 30 3.86 9.06 6.44
C GLN A 30 2.75 8.74 7.46
N LYS A 31 1.67 8.09 7.01
CA LYS A 31 0.55 7.65 7.86
C LYS A 31 0.42 6.12 7.89
N PRO A 32 -0.31 5.55 8.87
CA PRO A 32 -0.56 4.10 8.91
C PRO A 32 -1.24 3.53 7.65
N ALA A 33 -2.05 4.33 6.94
CA ALA A 33 -2.69 3.96 5.68
C ALA A 33 -2.63 5.14 4.68
N ALA A 34 -2.57 4.84 3.38
CA ALA A 34 -2.50 5.83 2.31
C ALA A 34 -3.68 6.82 2.36
N GLU A 35 -4.88 6.34 2.67
CA GLU A 35 -6.08 7.18 2.76
C GLU A 35 -5.95 8.28 3.83
N ALA A 36 -5.31 7.97 4.97
CA ALA A 36 -5.03 8.98 6.00
C ALA A 36 -3.90 9.94 5.59
N GLY A 37 -3.05 9.52 4.65
CA GLY A 37 -1.92 10.29 4.13
C GLY A 37 -2.22 11.12 2.89
N ILE A 38 -3.48 11.17 2.43
CA ILE A 38 -3.89 11.91 1.22
C ILE A 38 -3.34 13.34 1.17
N PRO A 39 -3.38 14.16 2.25
CA PRO A 39 -2.87 15.54 2.19
C PRO A 39 -1.39 15.61 1.76
N LEU A 40 -0.53 14.84 2.41
CA LEU A 40 0.90 14.81 2.05
C LEU A 40 1.15 14.14 0.70
N LEU A 41 0.38 13.10 0.36
CA LEU A 41 0.50 12.45 -0.96
C LEU A 41 0.21 13.44 -2.09
N LYS A 42 -0.83 14.27 -1.94
CA LYS A 42 -1.17 15.32 -2.89
C LYS A 42 -0.02 16.32 -3.05
N GLU A 43 0.49 16.83 -1.94
CA GLU A 43 1.63 17.77 -1.96
C GLU A 43 2.87 17.16 -2.65
N LEU A 44 3.16 15.88 -2.39
CA LEU A 44 4.28 15.18 -3.03
C LEU A 44 4.07 14.94 -4.53
N VAL A 45 2.84 14.60 -4.95
CA VAL A 45 2.50 14.45 -6.38
C VAL A 45 2.66 15.79 -7.10
N GLU A 46 2.12 16.86 -6.52
CA GLU A 46 2.24 18.23 -7.07
C GLU A 46 3.70 18.69 -7.13
N GLN A 47 4.47 18.47 -6.07
CA GLN A 47 5.89 18.81 -6.05
C GLN A 47 6.67 17.98 -7.07
N ALA A 48 6.44 16.66 -7.15
CA ALA A 48 7.17 15.78 -8.06
C ALA A 48 6.97 16.17 -9.53
N GLY A 49 5.74 16.53 -9.91
CA GLY A 49 5.37 16.74 -11.31
C GLY A 49 5.65 15.49 -12.14
N ASP A 50 6.30 15.65 -13.29
CA ASP A 50 6.67 14.53 -14.18
C ASP A 50 8.08 13.97 -13.90
N ARG A 51 8.75 14.40 -12.83
CA ARG A 51 10.16 14.06 -12.56
C ARG A 51 10.35 12.69 -11.91
N ILE A 52 9.37 12.24 -11.14
CA ILE A 52 9.36 10.97 -10.42
C ILE A 52 7.92 10.56 -10.11
N ILE A 53 7.64 9.27 -10.09
CA ILE A 53 6.29 8.79 -9.77
C ILE A 53 6.12 8.68 -8.24
N ILE A 54 5.10 9.34 -7.71
CA ILE A 54 4.62 9.05 -6.35
C ILE A 54 3.58 7.94 -6.45
N MET A 55 3.87 6.80 -5.83
CA MET A 55 3.02 5.62 -5.82
C MET A 55 2.45 5.40 -4.40
N PRO A 56 1.21 5.85 -4.13
CA PRO A 56 0.54 5.56 -2.88
C PRO A 56 0.48 4.07 -2.60
N GLY A 57 0.65 3.68 -1.34
CA GLY A 57 0.48 2.31 -0.89
C GLY A 57 0.24 2.21 0.61
N CYS A 58 -0.01 0.98 1.08
CA CYS A 58 -0.51 0.65 2.43
C CYS A 58 -2.02 0.88 2.59
N GLY A 59 -2.78 -0.22 2.63
CA GLY A 59 -4.23 -0.21 2.88
C GLY A 59 -5.10 0.14 1.66
N ILE A 60 -4.53 0.25 0.47
CA ILE A 60 -5.28 0.49 -0.77
C ILE A 60 -6.09 -0.75 -1.15
N ASN A 61 -7.37 -0.56 -1.46
CA ASN A 61 -8.32 -1.60 -1.82
C ASN A 61 -9.46 -1.01 -2.67
N GLU A 62 -10.38 -1.87 -3.11
CA GLU A 62 -11.52 -1.55 -3.97
C GLU A 62 -12.47 -0.47 -3.42
N LYS A 63 -12.43 -0.18 -2.11
CA LYS A 63 -13.29 0.83 -1.47
C LYS A 63 -12.70 2.23 -1.44
N ASN A 64 -11.37 2.36 -1.54
CA ASN A 64 -10.68 3.64 -1.33
C ASN A 64 -9.79 4.09 -2.49
N ILE A 65 -9.44 3.20 -3.44
CA ILE A 65 -8.51 3.53 -4.53
C ILE A 65 -8.99 4.71 -5.39
N ALA A 66 -10.28 4.77 -5.73
CA ALA A 66 -10.86 5.86 -6.53
C ALA A 66 -10.70 7.22 -5.84
N ARG A 67 -11.02 7.25 -4.54
CA ARG A 67 -10.89 8.45 -3.71
C ARG A 67 -9.45 8.91 -3.62
N ILE A 68 -8.51 8.00 -3.34
CA ILE A 68 -7.09 8.33 -3.24
C ILE A 68 -6.59 8.88 -4.59
N ALA A 69 -6.97 8.26 -5.70
CA ALA A 69 -6.60 8.73 -7.03
C ALA A 69 -7.12 10.15 -7.31
N ALA A 70 -8.41 10.38 -7.05
CA ALA A 70 -9.06 11.67 -7.29
C ALA A 70 -8.47 12.80 -6.42
N GLU A 71 -8.20 12.53 -5.14
CA GLU A 71 -7.73 13.56 -4.21
C GLU A 71 -6.22 13.82 -4.32
N THR A 72 -5.42 12.83 -4.73
CA THR A 72 -3.95 12.97 -4.82
C THR A 72 -3.43 13.26 -6.23
N GLY A 73 -4.17 12.87 -7.28
CA GLY A 73 -3.69 12.92 -8.66
C GLY A 73 -2.64 11.84 -9.00
N ALA A 74 -2.41 10.87 -8.12
CA ALA A 74 -1.45 9.78 -8.36
C ALA A 74 -1.89 8.88 -9.53
N LYS A 75 -0.91 8.41 -10.32
CA LYS A 75 -1.14 7.58 -11.52
C LYS A 75 -0.79 6.11 -11.31
N GLU A 76 0.03 5.78 -10.32
CA GLU A 76 0.43 4.42 -9.98
C GLU A 76 0.07 4.11 -8.52
N PHE A 77 -0.33 2.87 -8.23
CA PHE A 77 -0.76 2.44 -6.90
C PHE A 77 -0.16 1.09 -6.53
N HIS A 78 0.14 0.91 -5.24
CA HIS A 78 0.62 -0.35 -4.69
C HIS A 78 -0.39 -0.93 -3.68
N PHE A 79 -0.92 -2.11 -3.99
CA PHE A 79 -1.85 -2.85 -3.13
C PHE A 79 -1.54 -4.34 -3.14
N SER A 80 -1.97 -5.05 -2.08
CA SER A 80 -1.69 -6.48 -1.91
C SER A 80 -2.80 -7.39 -2.44
N ALA A 81 -4.06 -6.90 -2.46
CA ALA A 81 -5.25 -7.63 -2.89
C ALA A 81 -5.37 -9.05 -2.29
N ARG A 82 -5.00 -9.19 -1.01
CA ARG A 82 -4.97 -10.49 -0.32
C ARG A 82 -6.31 -10.84 0.34
N GLU A 83 -6.60 -12.13 0.37
CA GLU A 83 -7.70 -12.75 1.11
C GLU A 83 -7.17 -13.94 1.91
N GLY A 84 -7.82 -14.26 3.02
CA GLY A 84 -7.52 -15.46 3.77
C GLY A 84 -8.05 -16.68 3.03
N LYS A 85 -7.17 -17.65 2.76
CA LYS A 85 -7.52 -18.97 2.24
C LYS A 85 -7.27 -19.99 3.33
N GLU A 86 -8.30 -20.75 3.67
CA GLU A 86 -8.19 -21.83 4.65
C GLU A 86 -7.20 -22.91 4.19
N SER A 87 -6.49 -23.48 5.16
CA SER A 87 -5.58 -24.60 4.98
C SER A 87 -6.34 -25.84 4.50
N GLY A 88 -5.67 -26.66 3.69
CA GLY A 88 -6.18 -27.99 3.32
C GLY A 88 -5.98 -29.06 4.40
N MET A 89 -5.41 -28.70 5.56
CA MET A 89 -5.23 -29.64 6.67
C MET A 89 -6.59 -30.07 7.23
N THR A 90 -6.77 -31.37 7.40
CA THR A 90 -8.02 -31.95 7.92
C THR A 90 -8.05 -32.04 9.44
N HIS A 91 -6.89 -31.90 10.09
CA HIS A 91 -6.74 -31.92 11.54
C HIS A 91 -6.16 -30.59 12.03
N HIS A 92 -6.74 -30.07 13.10
CA HIS A 92 -6.42 -28.78 13.68
C HIS A 92 -6.13 -28.94 15.17
N ASP A 93 -4.96 -28.48 15.60
CA ASP A 93 -4.59 -28.31 17.01
C ASP A 93 -4.46 -26.81 17.27
N PHE A 94 -5.30 -26.28 18.15
CA PHE A 94 -5.33 -24.86 18.49
C PHE A 94 -4.68 -24.56 19.85
N GLU A 95 -4.24 -25.60 20.58
CA GLU A 95 -3.58 -25.43 21.88
C GLU A 95 -2.09 -25.13 21.72
N VAL A 96 -1.46 -25.70 20.70
CA VAL A 96 -0.05 -25.44 20.38
C VAL A 96 0.03 -24.32 19.36
N SER A 97 0.73 -23.24 19.69
CA SER A 97 1.07 -22.20 18.72
C SER A 97 2.55 -22.21 18.38
N MET A 98 2.82 -22.14 17.09
CA MET A 98 4.13 -21.93 16.46
C MET A 98 4.51 -20.44 16.42
N GLY A 99 3.56 -19.54 16.65
CA GLY A 99 3.79 -18.10 16.75
C GLY A 99 4.49 -17.72 18.07
N GLY A 100 5.31 -16.66 18.03
CA GLY A 100 5.94 -16.11 19.24
C GLY A 100 4.95 -15.30 20.09
N THR A 101 5.16 -14.00 20.21
CA THR A 101 4.31 -13.10 21.01
C THR A 101 2.97 -12.74 20.37
N VAL A 102 2.75 -13.11 19.10
CA VAL A 102 1.55 -12.76 18.33
C VAL A 102 0.82 -14.05 17.96
N THR A 103 -0.45 -14.14 18.34
CA THR A 103 -1.34 -15.20 17.87
C THR A 103 -1.57 -15.01 16.38
N ILE A 104 -1.04 -15.94 15.58
CA ILE A 104 -1.23 -15.99 14.13
C ILE A 104 -2.21 -17.13 13.87
N ASP A 105 -3.18 -16.91 12.98
CA ASP A 105 -4.00 -18.01 12.49
C ASP A 105 -3.14 -18.91 11.58
N GLU A 106 -2.74 -20.06 12.10
CA GLU A 106 -1.83 -21.01 11.44
C GLU A 106 -2.49 -21.75 10.28
N TYR A 107 -3.82 -21.67 10.20
CA TYR A 107 -4.64 -22.34 9.21
C TYR A 107 -5.21 -21.37 8.18
N LEU A 108 -4.85 -20.08 8.25
CA LEU A 108 -5.23 -19.07 7.28
C LEU A 108 -4.04 -18.56 6.49
N GLN A 109 -4.05 -18.80 5.18
CA GLN A 109 -3.00 -18.35 4.27
C GLN A 109 -3.42 -17.06 3.56
N PRO A 110 -2.68 -15.94 3.70
CA PRO A 110 -2.99 -14.72 2.97
C PRO A 110 -2.54 -14.85 1.51
N VAL A 111 -3.51 -14.96 0.59
CA VAL A 111 -3.25 -15.14 -0.85
C VAL A 111 -3.79 -13.97 -1.65
N THR A 112 -3.01 -13.47 -2.61
CA THR A 112 -3.52 -12.48 -3.57
C THR A 112 -4.49 -13.15 -4.52
N THR A 113 -5.71 -12.61 -4.66
CA THR A 113 -6.76 -13.21 -5.49
C THR A 113 -7.03 -12.38 -6.75
N ALA A 114 -7.25 -13.07 -7.88
CA ALA A 114 -7.56 -12.43 -9.15
C ALA A 114 -8.83 -11.56 -9.07
N ARG A 115 -9.82 -11.98 -8.28
CA ARG A 115 -11.03 -11.21 -8.04
C ARG A 115 -10.71 -9.87 -7.39
N ARG A 116 -9.99 -9.83 -6.26
CA ARG A 116 -9.65 -8.56 -5.59
C ARG A 116 -8.80 -7.63 -6.45
N VAL A 117 -7.88 -8.19 -7.24
CA VAL A 117 -7.09 -7.38 -8.19
C VAL A 117 -8.02 -6.72 -9.21
N ARG A 118 -8.93 -7.49 -9.82
CA ARG A 118 -9.90 -6.98 -10.78
C ARG A 118 -10.83 -5.93 -10.16
N ASP A 119 -11.43 -6.24 -9.01
CA ASP A 119 -12.35 -5.33 -8.30
C ASP A 119 -11.67 -4.00 -7.96
N THR A 120 -10.39 -4.05 -7.55
CA THR A 120 -9.61 -2.85 -7.22
C THR A 120 -9.30 -2.02 -8.48
N ILE A 121 -8.92 -2.64 -9.59
CA ILE A 121 -8.67 -1.93 -10.86
C ILE A 121 -9.98 -1.34 -11.41
N GLU A 122 -11.08 -2.08 -11.39
CA GLU A 122 -12.38 -1.60 -11.84
C GLU A 122 -12.88 -0.43 -10.99
N ALA A 123 -12.66 -0.46 -9.68
CA ALA A 123 -13.04 0.63 -8.79
C ALA A 123 -12.34 1.96 -9.13
N LEU A 124 -11.14 1.93 -9.72
CA LEU A 124 -10.42 3.14 -10.13
C LEU A 124 -11.12 3.88 -11.31
N HIS A 125 -11.94 3.17 -12.09
CA HIS A 125 -12.59 3.70 -13.29
C HIS A 125 -14.09 4.00 -13.12
N LYS A 126 -14.63 3.82 -11.91
CA LYS A 126 -16.02 4.15 -11.58
C LYS A 126 -16.13 5.58 -11.10
#